data_AF-A0A7G9LBI5-F1
#
_entry.id   AF-A0A7G9LBI5-F1
#
_cell.length_a   1.000
_cell.length_b   1.000
_cell.length_c   1.000
_cell.angle_alpha   90.00
_cell.angle_beta   90.00
_cell.angle_gamma   90.00
#
_symmetry.space_group_name_H-M   'P 1'
#
loop_
_entity.id
_entity.type
_entity.pdbx_description
1 polymer ?
#
loop_
_entity_poly.entity_id
_entity_poly.type
_entity_poly.pdbx_seq_one_letter_code
_entity_poly.pdbx_strand_id
1 'polypeptide(L)'
;MTDEEIAELMKYSSPNELYIVNGNGKLECLKCPFRVKLKYNIGELYKDDVVLVNKVKITKDLQSVYVIRNKAYYSQHFIII
;
A
#
# COMPACT_ATOMS: atom_id res chain seq x y z
N MET A 1 -16.59 -12.22 -2.55
CA MET A 1 -17.15 -10.89 -2.74
C MET A 1 -17.70 -10.76 -4.15
N THR A 2 -18.90 -10.23 -4.31
CA THR A 2 -19.44 -9.82 -5.62
C THR A 2 -18.77 -8.53 -6.08
N ASP A 3 -18.93 -8.18 -7.36
CA ASP A 3 -18.36 -6.93 -7.88
C ASP A 3 -19.07 -5.69 -7.27
N GLU A 4 -20.34 -5.80 -6.86
CA GLU A 4 -21.03 -4.73 -6.11
C GLU A 4 -20.41 -4.51 -4.73
N GLU A 5 -20.10 -5.58 -3.99
CA GLU A 5 -19.50 -5.48 -2.66
C GLU A 5 -18.10 -4.82 -2.72
N ILE A 6 -17.35 -5.08 -3.78
CA ILE A 6 -16.05 -4.45 -4.01
C ILE A 6 -16.23 -2.96 -4.34
N ALA A 7 -17.19 -2.62 -5.19
CA ALA A 7 -17.49 -1.23 -5.53
C ALA A 7 -17.92 -0.42 -4.30
N GLU A 8 -18.68 -1.03 -3.37
CA GLU A 8 -19.07 -0.39 -2.12
C GLU A 8 -17.85 -0.10 -1.23
N LEU A 9 -16.92 -1.05 -1.13
CA LEU A 9 -15.68 -0.88 -0.37
C LEU A 9 -14.75 0.17 -0.99
N MET A 10 -14.75 0.27 -2.32
CA MET A 10 -13.99 1.28 -3.07
C MET A 10 -14.46 2.71 -2.77
N LYS A 11 -15.71 2.93 -2.34
CA LYS A 11 -16.18 4.27 -1.95
C LYS A 11 -15.43 4.84 -0.74
N TYR A 12 -14.97 3.96 0.16
CA TYR A 12 -14.31 4.35 1.39
C TYR A 12 -12.78 4.24 1.31
N SER A 13 -12.25 3.70 0.21
CA SER A 13 -10.81 3.57 0.02
C SER A 13 -10.33 4.56 -1.04
N SER A 14 -9.40 5.42 -0.64
CA SER A 14 -8.74 6.34 -1.57
C SER A 14 -7.46 5.70 -2.09
N PRO A 15 -7.22 5.71 -3.41
CA PRO A 15 -5.97 5.20 -3.95
C PRO A 15 -4.78 6.13 -3.71
N ASN A 16 -5.03 7.35 -3.21
CA ASN A 16 -4.04 8.42 -3.10
C ASN A 16 -3.61 8.68 -1.65
N GLU A 17 -4.18 7.98 -0.67
CA GLU A 17 -3.82 8.11 0.73
C GLU A 17 -3.94 6.79 1.48
N LEU A 18 -3.16 6.66 2.55
CA LEU A 18 -3.18 5.51 3.44
C LEU A 18 -3.20 6.00 4.89
N TYR A 19 -4.20 5.57 5.64
CA TYR A 19 -4.23 5.80 7.08
C TYR A 19 -3.48 4.68 7.80
N ILE A 20 -2.53 5.05 8.65
CA ILE A 20 -1.75 4.12 9.48
C ILE A 20 -1.85 4.50 10.94
N VAL A 21 -1.62 3.53 11.82
CA VAL A 21 -1.34 3.80 13.23
C VAL A 21 0.18 3.78 13.40
N ASN A 22 0.78 4.90 13.76
CA ASN A 22 2.22 4.98 13.95
C ASN A 22 2.67 4.32 15.26
N GLY A 23 3.98 4.25 15.50
CA GLY A 23 4.55 3.62 16.70
C GLY A 23 4.11 4.26 18.03
N ASN A 24 3.55 5.48 17.99
CA ASN A 24 3.00 6.17 19.16
C ASN A 24 1.48 5.95 19.32
N GLY A 25 0.87 5.06 18.53
CA GLY A 25 -0.57 4.79 18.56
C GLY A 25 -1.42 5.90 17.94
N LYS A 26 -0.82 6.86 17.22
CA LYS A 26 -1.56 7.95 16.57
C LYS A 26 -1.94 7.58 15.15
N LEU A 27 -3.16 7.97 14.76
CA LEU A 27 -3.61 7.88 13.39
C LEU A 27 -2.88 8.93 12.54
N GLU A 28 -2.30 8.49 11.44
CA GLU A 28 -1.54 9.32 10.51
C GLU A 28 -1.98 9.03 9.06
N CYS A 29 -2.14 10.09 8.27
CA CYS A 29 -2.54 9.99 6.87
C CYS A 29 -1.31 10.19 5.97
N LEU A 30 -0.87 9.12 5.31
CA LEU A 30 0.20 9.16 4.32
C LEU A 30 -0.39 9.50 2.96
N LYS A 31 0.02 10.64 2.39
CA LYS A 31 -0.34 11.01 1.01
C LYS A 31 0.59 10.32 0.02
N CYS A 32 0.03 9.83 -1.08
CA CYS A 32 0.83 9.33 -2.19
C CYS A 32 1.43 10.51 -2.99
N PRO A 33 2.70 10.43 -3.43
CA PRO A 33 3.60 9.30 -3.20
C PRO A 33 4.26 9.34 -1.82
N PHE A 34 4.43 8.18 -1.18
CA PHE A 34 5.21 8.02 0.06
C PHE A 34 6.33 6.97 -0.12
N ARG A 35 7.33 7.02 0.78
CA ARG A 35 8.50 6.14 0.72
C ARG A 35 8.30 4.88 1.53
N VAL A 36 8.78 3.78 1.00
CA VAL A 36 8.83 2.49 1.70
C VAL A 36 10.16 1.79 1.45
N LYS A 37 10.61 1.01 2.43
CA LYS A 37 11.81 0.19 2.37
C LYS A 37 11.46 -1.28 2.15
N LEU A 38 12.20 -1.98 1.29
CA LEU A 38 12.01 -3.42 1.07
C LEU A 38 12.60 -4.29 2.19
N LYS A 39 11.85 -5.31 2.61
CA LYS A 39 12.31 -6.30 3.61
C LYS A 39 13.18 -7.41 3.01
N TYR A 40 12.97 -7.75 1.74
CA TYR A 40 13.69 -8.78 0.99
C TYR A 40 13.49 -8.57 -0.52
N ASN A 41 14.23 -9.30 -1.35
CA ASN A 41 14.12 -9.21 -2.81
C ASN A 41 12.74 -9.70 -3.29
N ILE A 42 12.08 -8.94 -4.15
CA ILE A 42 10.79 -9.29 -4.76
C ILE A 42 10.71 -8.82 -6.22
N GLY A 43 10.68 -9.77 -7.16
CA GLY A 43 10.68 -9.45 -8.60
C GLY A 43 11.92 -8.65 -9.00
N GLU A 44 11.71 -7.40 -9.45
CA GLU A 44 12.75 -6.47 -9.89
C GLU A 44 13.21 -5.49 -8.80
N LEU A 45 12.75 -5.67 -7.55
CA LEU A 45 13.08 -4.80 -6.43
C LEU A 45 13.97 -5.55 -5.44
N TYR A 46 15.01 -4.88 -4.94
CA TYR A 46 16.00 -5.50 -4.07
C TYR A 46 15.81 -5.12 -2.61
N LYS A 47 16.25 -6.00 -1.72
CA LYS A 47 16.24 -5.79 -0.27
C LYS A 47 16.91 -4.45 0.06
N ASP A 48 16.35 -3.76 1.06
CA ASP A 48 16.81 -2.47 1.57
C ASP A 48 16.64 -1.27 0.61
N ASP A 49 16.21 -1.48 -0.64
CA ASP A 49 15.85 -0.38 -1.55
C ASP A 49 14.71 0.46 -0.97
N VAL A 50 14.81 1.78 -1.18
CA VAL A 50 13.74 2.74 -0.88
C VAL A 50 13.04 3.12 -2.17
N VAL A 51 11.75 2.82 -2.24
CA VAL A 51 10.91 3.06 -3.43
C VAL A 51 9.72 3.94 -3.09
N LEU A 52 9.18 4.61 -4.09
CA LEU A 52 7.97 5.42 -3.96
C LEU A 52 6.73 4.60 -4.30
N VAL A 53 5.77 4.59 -3.39
CA VAL A 53 4.43 4.06 -3.61
C VAL A 53 3.61 5.16 -4.27
N ASN A 54 3.20 4.96 -5.53
CA ASN A 54 2.43 5.96 -6.28
C ASN A 54 0.93 5.89 -6.01
N LYS A 55 0.41 4.70 -5.69
CA LYS A 55 -0.98 4.47 -5.32
C LYS A 55 -1.07 3.31 -4.33
N VAL A 56 -2.14 3.30 -3.53
CA VAL A 56 -2.52 2.15 -2.71
C VAL A 56 -3.83 1.57 -3.25
N LYS A 57 -3.99 0.25 -3.22
CA LYS A 57 -5.23 -0.43 -3.58
C LYS A 57 -5.48 -1.60 -2.63
N ILE A 58 -6.63 -2.24 -2.77
CA ILE A 58 -7.02 -3.38 -1.96
C ILE A 58 -7.41 -4.54 -2.89
N THR A 59 -7.05 -5.76 -2.54
CA THR A 59 -7.50 -6.98 -3.24
C THR A 59 -8.93 -7.36 -2.81
N LYS A 60 -9.52 -8.34 -3.51
CA LYS A 60 -10.82 -8.94 -3.13
C LYS A 60 -10.77 -9.60 -1.74
N ASP A 61 -9.57 -9.97 -1.28
CA ASP A 61 -9.34 -10.57 0.04
C ASP A 61 -8.95 -9.53 1.10
N LEU A 62 -9.24 -8.25 0.85
CA LEU A 62 -8.96 -7.12 1.75
C LEU A 62 -7.47 -6.90 2.06
N GLN A 63 -6.57 -7.38 1.19
CA GLN A 63 -5.13 -7.16 1.35
C GLN A 63 -4.70 -5.86 0.69
N SER A 64 -3.95 -5.03 1.41
CA SER A 64 -3.40 -3.78 0.88
C SER A 64 -2.25 -4.05 -0.08
N VAL A 65 -2.30 -3.44 -1.26
CA VAL A 65 -1.25 -3.51 -2.29
C VAL A 65 -0.74 -2.11 -2.62
N TYR A 66 0.58 -2.01 -2.80
CA TYR A 66 1.29 -0.81 -3.19
C TYR A 66 1.60 -0.85 -4.68
N VAL A 67 1.23 0.22 -5.37
CA VAL A 67 1.55 0.41 -6.79
C VAL A 67 2.85 1.18 -6.89
N ILE A 68 3.91 0.49 -7.33
CA ILE A 68 5.26 1.02 -7.51
C ILE A 68 5.63 0.82 -8.97
N ARG A 69 6.00 1.90 -9.69
CA ARG A 69 6.34 1.85 -11.14
C ARG A 69 5.27 1.11 -11.97
N ASN A 70 3.99 1.40 -11.70
CA ASN A 70 2.82 0.78 -12.34
C ASN A 70 2.65 -0.74 -12.13
N LYS A 71 3.41 -1.35 -11.20
CA LYS A 71 3.27 -2.75 -10.77
C LYS A 71 2.73 -2.80 -9.34
N ALA A 72 1.81 -3.73 -9.07
CA ALA A 72 1.23 -3.91 -7.74
C ALA A 72 2.01 -4.96 -6.93
N TYR A 73 2.33 -4.63 -5.69
CA TYR A 73 3.03 -5.50 -4.75
C TYR A 73 2.28 -5.53 -3.41
N TYR A 74 2.24 -6.67 -2.73
CA TYR A 74 1.64 -6.72 -1.40
C TYR A 74 2.40 -5.84 -0.40
N SER A 75 1.65 -5.01 0.34
CA SER A 75 2.21 -4.08 1.34
C SER A 75 3.08 -4.78 2.39
N GLN A 76 2.77 -6.04 2.69
CA GLN A 76 3.53 -6.87 3.63
C GLN A 76 4.99 -7.10 3.24
N HIS A 77 5.44 -6.75 2.03
CA HIS A 77 6.85 -6.86 1.65
C HIS A 77 7.69 -5.64 2.08
N PHE A 78 7.04 -4.59 2.57
CA PHE A 78 7.65 -3.29 2.80
C PHE A 78 7.57 -2.85 4.26
N ILE A 79 8.39 -1.87 4.61
CA ILE A 79 8.35 -1.10 5.85
C ILE A 79 8.15 0.36 5.47
N ILE A 80 7.18 1.02 6.08
CA ILE A 80 6.98 2.47 5.95
C ILE A 80 8.09 3.17 6.74
N ILE A 81 8.73 4.17 6.13
CA ILE A 81 9.86 4.93 6.70
C ILE A 81 9.34 6.22 7.33
#